data_AF-A0A2E6U0D5-F1
#
_entry.id   AF-A0A2E6U0D5-F1
#
_cell.length_a   1.000
_cell.length_b   1.000
_cell.length_c   1.000
_cell.angle_alpha   90.00
_cell.angle_beta   90.00
_cell.angle_gamma   90.00
#
_symmetry.space_group_name_H-M   'P 1'
#
loop_
_entity.id
_entity.type
_entity.pdbx_description
1 polymer ?
#
loop_
_entity_poly.entity_id
_entity_poly.type
_entity_poly.pdbx_seq_one_letter_code
_entity_poly.pdbx_strand_id
1 'polypeptide(L)'
;MRLQSFLLAACLAAYGLVGSASANGELAPPEPRPEYRPTKLPDTILYKNIFSLQETGKWGRADRLINKLEDTTLMGHVLFQRYMHPTAYRARWTELRDWLKNFADQPGAWRVYKLAQKRKPRGVSMPKRPPSRVYFNERASAGQPLFRTRNARRIKNRVEYLVRRERPTQALKYISERAQDRRLKRAETHFLKSLIARSYYIEGKVPEALMLAREATASRNFVQMADWHAALAAYRLGQIDLAINHFEKLARNRTASSALRAKASFWAARSLRQTGEVQKAEEHFRAAAQSGANFYALLAMQHVRGGVAIEWRRADDSSDNLFAAHPAIRRATALRAAAQEELAELELLYLQERLSDMEARALLAFARDKQYPAVQLALAARLGGNIANGLPLPLFESSYPIVDIATRGIDRALLLALIRQESRFKARAKSHVGARGLMQIMPGTAAFVTGDWSLYRRRGRDQLLDAELNLEIGQKYLTMLMGEDYFNGSLVHMLAAYNGGPGNVRRWRRELTEVKDPLLFIESLPAPETRNYVQKVMTNLWIYRDRLFQSPDSHRILAAESWPLYRAQDLQIELLPISAR
;
A
#
# COMPACT_ATOMS: atom_id res chain seq x y z
N MET A 1 10.61 -60.72 19.90
CA MET A 1 11.31 -61.69 20.78
C MET A 1 12.02 -60.90 21.87
N ARG A 2 11.79 -61.20 23.16
CA ARG A 2 12.51 -62.19 24.01
C ARG A 2 13.97 -61.75 24.27
N LEU A 3 14.50 -61.70 25.50
CA LEU A 3 13.93 -62.05 26.84
C LEU A 3 14.76 -61.40 28.00
N GLN A 4 14.17 -61.34 29.21
CA GLN A 4 14.70 -61.55 30.61
C GLN A 4 16.23 -61.49 30.92
N SER A 5 16.74 -61.21 32.13
CA SER A 5 16.23 -60.79 33.47
C SER A 5 17.46 -60.20 34.26
N PHE A 6 17.58 -59.92 35.58
CA PHE A 6 16.95 -60.23 36.89
C PHE A 6 16.90 -58.90 37.72
N LEU A 7 16.28 -58.68 38.90
CA LEU A 7 16.10 -59.41 40.19
C LEU A 7 17.44 -59.59 40.95
N LEU A 8 17.59 -59.51 42.29
CA LEU A 8 16.75 -59.24 43.48
C LEU A 8 17.73 -58.65 44.58
N ALA A 9 17.44 -58.21 45.81
CA ALA A 9 16.28 -58.08 46.70
C ALA A 9 16.58 -57.06 47.84
N ALA A 10 15.57 -56.41 48.47
CA ALA A 10 15.63 -55.92 49.86
C ALA A 10 14.24 -55.52 50.41
N CYS A 11 13.70 -56.30 51.36
CA CYS A 11 12.52 -55.98 52.17
C CYS A 11 12.79 -56.43 53.62
N LEU A 12 11.89 -56.07 54.56
CA LEU A 12 12.01 -56.23 56.03
C LEU A 12 12.84 -55.10 56.70
N ALA A 13 12.46 -54.54 57.86
CA ALA A 13 11.17 -54.64 58.56
C ALA A 13 10.93 -53.41 59.46
N ALA A 14 9.66 -53.08 59.68
CA ALA A 14 9.20 -52.20 60.75
C ALA A 14 7.79 -52.65 61.18
N TYR A 15 7.72 -53.40 62.27
CA TYR A 15 6.45 -53.89 62.85
C TYR A 15 6.24 -53.23 64.21
N GLY A 16 4.99 -52.89 64.53
CA GLY A 16 4.57 -52.57 65.90
C GLY A 16 4.49 -51.08 66.25
N LEU A 17 3.27 -50.54 66.12
CA LEU A 17 2.55 -50.03 67.29
C LEU A 17 1.04 -50.03 66.98
N VAL A 18 0.29 -50.89 67.66
CA VAL A 18 -1.16 -51.03 67.46
C VAL A 18 -1.88 -50.00 68.33
N GLY A 19 -2.22 -48.85 67.75
CA GLY A 19 -3.18 -47.92 68.33
C GLY A 19 -4.60 -48.43 68.09
N SER A 20 -5.31 -48.81 69.15
CA SER A 20 -6.69 -49.32 69.06
C SER A 20 -7.69 -48.20 68.77
N ALA A 21 -8.07 -48.05 67.50
CA ALA A 21 -9.20 -47.22 67.06
C ALA A 21 -10.40 -48.12 66.68
N SER A 22 -11.62 -47.69 67.01
CA SER A 22 -12.83 -48.50 66.90
C SER A 22 -13.22 -48.83 65.46
N ALA A 23 -13.57 -50.09 65.21
CA ALA A 23 -14.22 -50.50 63.97
C ALA A 23 -15.66 -49.98 63.91
N ASN A 24 -15.85 -48.84 63.23
CA ASN A 24 -17.15 -48.34 62.73
C ASN A 24 -16.87 -47.43 61.53
N GLY A 25 -16.32 -48.02 60.47
CA GLY A 25 -16.00 -47.30 59.24
C GLY A 25 -17.20 -47.22 58.30
N GLU A 26 -18.08 -46.24 58.50
CA GLU A 26 -18.93 -45.78 57.40
C GLU A 26 -18.02 -45.16 56.32
N LEU A 27 -17.97 -45.81 55.16
CA LEU A 27 -17.34 -45.22 53.97
C LEU A 27 -18.18 -44.01 53.55
N ALA A 28 -17.68 -42.81 53.86
CA ALA A 28 -18.27 -41.57 53.41
C ALA A 28 -18.51 -41.64 51.88
N PRO A 29 -19.72 -41.28 51.39
CA PRO A 29 -20.03 -41.40 49.99
C PRO A 29 -19.03 -40.57 49.17
N PRO A 30 -18.53 -41.09 48.02
CA PRO A 30 -17.57 -40.36 47.20
C PRO A 30 -18.17 -39.01 46.79
N GLU A 31 -17.39 -37.93 46.89
CA GLU A 31 -17.88 -36.59 46.61
C GLU A 31 -18.63 -36.54 45.26
N PRO A 32 -19.81 -35.90 45.20
CA PRO A 32 -20.56 -35.81 43.97
C PRO A 32 -19.70 -35.09 42.93
N ARG A 33 -19.40 -35.79 41.82
CA ARG A 33 -18.56 -35.25 40.75
C ARG A 33 -19.04 -33.83 40.40
N PRO A 34 -18.14 -32.83 40.36
CA PRO A 34 -18.53 -31.44 40.17
C PRO A 34 -19.39 -31.33 38.92
N GLU A 35 -20.59 -30.74 39.07
CA GLU A 35 -21.64 -30.81 38.07
C GLU A 35 -21.19 -30.08 36.79
N TYR A 36 -20.71 -30.86 35.81
CA TYR A 36 -20.20 -30.35 34.53
C TYR A 36 -21.36 -29.85 33.67
N ARG A 37 -21.88 -28.68 34.03
CA ARG A 37 -22.70 -27.84 33.15
C ARG A 37 -21.77 -27.36 32.05
N PRO A 38 -21.94 -27.78 30.78
CA PRO A 38 -21.07 -27.32 29.70
C PRO A 38 -21.31 -25.83 29.49
N THR A 39 -20.41 -24.99 30.03
CA THR A 39 -20.50 -23.53 29.96
C THR A 39 -20.73 -23.09 28.52
N LYS A 40 -21.79 -22.33 28.28
CA LYS A 40 -22.14 -21.82 26.94
C LYS A 40 -20.90 -21.14 26.33
N LEU A 41 -20.52 -21.55 25.12
CA LEU A 41 -19.44 -20.90 24.38
C LEU A 41 -19.74 -19.41 24.23
N PRO A 42 -18.80 -18.51 24.58
CA PRO A 42 -18.98 -17.08 24.38
C PRO A 42 -19.33 -16.74 22.93
N ASP A 43 -20.17 -15.72 22.73
CA ASP A 43 -20.63 -15.33 21.41
C ASP A 43 -19.50 -14.96 20.44
N THR A 44 -18.35 -14.49 20.95
CA THR A 44 -17.12 -14.29 20.17
C THR A 44 -16.60 -15.57 19.52
N ILE A 45 -16.62 -16.69 20.25
CA ILE A 45 -16.25 -18.02 19.76
C ILE A 45 -17.33 -18.58 18.82
N LEU A 46 -18.62 -18.35 19.14
CA LEU A 46 -19.72 -18.71 18.24
C LEU A 46 -19.59 -17.96 16.89
N TYR A 47 -19.36 -16.65 16.90
CA TYR A 47 -19.15 -15.85 15.70
C TYR A 47 -17.94 -16.31 14.89
N LYS A 48 -16.78 -16.52 15.52
CA LYS A 48 -15.58 -17.08 14.85
C LYS A 48 -15.89 -18.38 14.11
N ASN A 49 -16.62 -19.29 14.76
CA ASN A 49 -17.04 -20.56 14.18
C ASN A 49 -18.09 -20.38 13.07
N ILE A 50 -19.04 -19.45 13.22
CA ILE A 50 -20.03 -19.11 12.18
C ILE A 50 -19.33 -18.61 10.92
N PHE A 51 -18.42 -17.64 11.02
CA PHE A 51 -17.70 -17.10 9.86
C PHE A 51 -16.90 -18.19 9.12
N SER A 52 -16.23 -19.09 9.83
CA SER A 52 -15.49 -20.23 9.24
C SER A 52 -16.40 -21.27 8.57
N LEU A 53 -17.52 -21.62 9.21
CA LEU A 53 -18.50 -22.55 8.64
C LEU A 53 -19.15 -21.98 7.37
N GLN A 54 -19.43 -20.69 7.33
CA GLN A 54 -20.00 -20.00 6.18
C GLN A 54 -19.02 -19.82 5.02
N GLU A 55 -17.72 -19.65 5.26
CA GLU A 55 -16.70 -19.64 4.19
C GLU A 55 -16.60 -20.99 3.46
N THR A 56 -16.93 -22.09 4.15
CA THR A 56 -17.03 -23.44 3.56
C THR A 56 -18.45 -23.86 3.20
N GLY A 57 -19.42 -22.94 3.22
CA GLY A 57 -20.81 -23.17 2.79
C GLY A 57 -21.63 -24.11 3.70
N LYS A 58 -21.19 -24.35 4.94
CA LYS A 58 -21.80 -25.32 5.88
C LYS A 58 -23.01 -24.73 6.61
N TRP A 59 -23.99 -24.22 5.86
CA TRP A 59 -25.09 -23.37 6.34
C TRP A 59 -25.80 -23.94 7.58
N GLY A 60 -26.36 -25.15 7.52
CA GLY A 60 -27.06 -25.76 8.68
C GLY A 60 -26.19 -26.06 9.91
N ARG A 61 -24.85 -26.01 9.81
CA ARG A 61 -23.97 -25.99 10.99
C ARG A 61 -23.84 -24.56 11.54
N ALA A 62 -23.70 -23.56 10.69
CA ALA A 62 -23.68 -22.16 11.09
C ALA A 62 -25.02 -21.72 11.72
N ASP A 63 -26.16 -22.13 11.16
CA ASP A 63 -27.49 -21.80 11.68
C ASP A 63 -27.72 -22.33 13.11
N ARG A 64 -27.24 -23.53 13.42
CA ARG A 64 -27.28 -24.09 14.79
C ARG A 64 -26.31 -23.42 15.79
N LEU A 65 -25.44 -22.53 15.33
CA LEU A 65 -24.65 -21.63 16.19
C LEU A 65 -25.25 -20.23 16.24
N ILE A 66 -25.82 -19.73 15.13
CA ILE A 66 -26.56 -18.46 15.07
C ILE A 66 -27.72 -18.47 16.06
N ASN A 67 -28.47 -19.58 16.14
CA ASN A 67 -29.57 -19.76 17.09
C ASN A 67 -29.12 -19.88 18.57
N LYS A 68 -27.83 -19.72 18.88
CA LYS A 68 -27.27 -19.70 20.24
C LYS A 68 -26.69 -18.34 20.64
N LEU A 69 -26.66 -17.37 19.73
CA LEU A 69 -26.17 -16.01 20.01
C LEU A 69 -27.19 -15.26 20.87
N GLU A 70 -26.68 -14.45 21.81
CA GLU A 70 -27.43 -13.43 22.56
C GLU A 70 -27.11 -12.02 22.02
N ASP A 71 -25.83 -11.72 21.76
CA ASP A 71 -25.44 -10.47 21.11
C ASP A 71 -25.60 -10.60 19.59
N THR A 72 -26.50 -9.80 19.02
CA THR A 72 -26.76 -9.75 17.58
C THR A 72 -25.89 -8.72 16.83
N THR A 73 -24.96 -8.03 17.51
CA THR A 73 -24.15 -6.92 16.98
C THR A 73 -23.45 -7.24 15.65
N LEU A 74 -23.02 -8.48 15.40
CA LEU A 74 -22.35 -8.89 14.16
C LEU A 74 -23.24 -9.55 13.11
N MET A 75 -24.56 -9.65 13.35
CA MET A 75 -25.48 -10.37 12.46
C MET A 75 -25.51 -9.80 11.03
N GLY A 76 -25.32 -8.47 10.89
CA GLY A 76 -25.19 -7.84 9.57
C GLY A 76 -23.99 -8.37 8.76
N HIS A 77 -22.84 -8.63 9.40
CA HIS A 77 -21.66 -9.23 8.75
C HIS A 77 -21.86 -10.71 8.45
N VAL A 78 -22.45 -11.48 9.37
CA VAL A 78 -22.79 -12.89 9.17
C VAL A 78 -23.71 -13.08 7.97
N LEU A 79 -24.77 -12.27 7.88
CA LEU A 79 -25.71 -12.30 6.75
C LEU A 79 -25.06 -11.75 5.47
N PHE A 80 -24.20 -10.73 5.56
CA PHE A 80 -23.46 -10.21 4.40
C PHE A 80 -22.56 -11.29 3.78
N GLN A 81 -21.79 -12.01 4.60
CA GLN A 81 -20.91 -13.09 4.14
C GLN A 81 -21.71 -14.18 3.41
N ARG A 82 -22.86 -14.61 3.98
CA ARG A 82 -23.79 -15.56 3.35
C ARG A 82 -24.34 -15.04 2.03
N TYR A 83 -24.92 -13.83 2.03
CA TYR A 83 -25.60 -13.27 0.87
C TYR A 83 -24.66 -12.88 -0.28
N MET A 84 -23.37 -12.69 0.02
CA MET A 84 -22.28 -12.41 -0.93
C MET A 84 -21.37 -13.61 -1.20
N HIS A 85 -21.69 -14.80 -0.69
CA HIS A 85 -20.89 -16.00 -0.89
C HIS A 85 -20.79 -16.34 -2.40
N PRO A 86 -19.59 -16.61 -2.96
CA PRO A 86 -19.37 -16.58 -4.40
C PRO A 86 -19.96 -17.76 -5.18
N THR A 87 -20.32 -18.87 -4.51
CA THR A 87 -20.79 -20.11 -5.15
C THR A 87 -21.96 -20.76 -4.42
N ALA A 88 -21.77 -21.18 -3.17
CA ALA A 88 -22.70 -22.01 -2.40
C ALA A 88 -23.95 -21.30 -1.81
N TYR A 89 -24.25 -20.04 -2.17
CA TYR A 89 -25.47 -19.35 -1.74
C TYR A 89 -25.97 -18.35 -2.80
N ARG A 90 -27.28 -18.12 -2.86
CA ARG A 90 -27.91 -17.21 -3.84
C ARG A 90 -29.04 -16.39 -3.20
N ALA A 91 -28.68 -15.29 -2.55
CA ALA A 91 -29.63 -14.46 -1.82
C ALA A 91 -30.83 -13.96 -2.65
N ARG A 92 -32.04 -14.03 -2.07
CA ARG A 92 -33.31 -13.56 -2.63
C ARG A 92 -33.41 -12.03 -2.60
N TRP A 93 -34.35 -11.45 -3.35
CA TRP A 93 -34.60 -10.00 -3.30
C TRP A 93 -34.99 -9.52 -1.90
N THR A 94 -35.84 -10.28 -1.20
CA THR A 94 -36.28 -9.99 0.18
C THR A 94 -35.10 -9.93 1.14
N GLU A 95 -34.26 -10.97 1.19
CA GLU A 95 -33.04 -11.01 2.00
C GLU A 95 -32.13 -9.80 1.77
N LEU A 96 -31.92 -9.39 0.52
CA LEU A 96 -31.11 -8.23 0.17
C LEU A 96 -31.80 -6.90 0.55
N ARG A 97 -33.13 -6.81 0.40
CA ARG A 97 -33.95 -5.67 0.83
C ARG A 97 -33.91 -5.49 2.35
N ASP A 98 -34.06 -6.57 3.09
CA ASP A 98 -34.19 -6.57 4.55
C ASP A 98 -32.82 -6.37 5.22
N TRP A 99 -31.75 -6.92 4.63
CA TRP A 99 -30.39 -6.53 4.98
C TRP A 99 -30.16 -5.01 4.77
N LEU A 100 -30.61 -4.44 3.64
CA LEU A 100 -30.49 -3.00 3.38
C LEU A 100 -31.40 -2.13 4.28
N LYS A 101 -32.50 -2.67 4.81
CA LYS A 101 -33.32 -1.97 5.80
C LYS A 101 -32.55 -1.80 7.12
N ASN A 102 -31.82 -2.83 7.54
CA ASN A 102 -31.25 -2.92 8.89
C ASN A 102 -29.75 -2.56 8.97
N PHE A 103 -28.99 -2.71 7.89
CA PHE A 103 -27.51 -2.67 7.89
C PHE A 103 -26.90 -1.78 6.78
N ALA A 104 -27.66 -0.84 6.21
CA ALA A 104 -27.17 0.02 5.11
C ALA A 104 -25.96 0.90 5.47
N ASP A 105 -25.68 1.12 6.75
CA ASP A 105 -24.48 1.82 7.26
C ASP A 105 -23.20 0.98 7.20
N GLN A 106 -23.32 -0.35 7.17
CA GLN A 106 -22.22 -1.30 7.28
C GLN A 106 -21.39 -1.43 5.99
N PRO A 107 -20.12 -1.86 6.11
CA PRO A 107 -19.29 -2.19 4.96
C PRO A 107 -19.98 -3.12 3.96
N GLY A 108 -19.70 -2.90 2.68
CA GLY A 108 -20.27 -3.72 1.62
C GLY A 108 -21.75 -3.44 1.30
N ALA A 109 -22.46 -2.57 2.01
CA ALA A 109 -23.85 -2.21 1.70
C ALA A 109 -24.08 -1.80 0.22
N TRP A 110 -23.12 -1.13 -0.41
CA TRP A 110 -23.17 -0.83 -1.86
C TRP A 110 -23.10 -2.05 -2.78
N ARG A 111 -22.49 -3.16 -2.34
CA ARG A 111 -22.55 -4.45 -3.06
C ARG A 111 -23.94 -5.08 -2.90
N VAL A 112 -24.51 -5.04 -1.70
CA VAL A 112 -25.89 -5.51 -1.43
C VAL A 112 -26.87 -4.73 -2.28
N TYR A 113 -26.81 -3.40 -2.27
CA TYR A 113 -27.66 -2.52 -3.08
C TYR A 113 -27.55 -2.79 -4.59
N LYS A 114 -26.33 -2.93 -5.14
CA LYS A 114 -26.12 -3.28 -6.56
C LYS A 114 -26.61 -4.68 -6.92
N LEU A 115 -26.55 -5.64 -6.00
CA LEU A 115 -27.08 -6.99 -6.21
C LEU A 115 -28.61 -6.99 -6.11
N ALA A 116 -29.17 -6.23 -5.17
CA ALA A 116 -30.60 -6.02 -4.99
C ALA A 116 -31.22 -5.39 -6.25
N GLN A 117 -30.62 -4.32 -6.80
CA GLN A 117 -31.05 -3.71 -8.07
C GLN A 117 -31.16 -4.74 -9.22
N LYS A 118 -30.21 -5.69 -9.31
CA LYS A 118 -30.20 -6.75 -10.33
C LYS A 118 -31.19 -7.89 -10.08
N ARG A 119 -31.74 -8.01 -8.86
CA ARG A 119 -32.70 -9.05 -8.45
C ARG A 119 -34.09 -8.47 -8.13
N LYS A 120 -34.28 -7.16 -8.29
CA LYS A 120 -35.53 -6.45 -8.00
C LYS A 120 -36.65 -6.88 -8.95
N PRO A 121 -37.84 -7.26 -8.46
CA PRO A 121 -39.03 -7.43 -9.30
C PRO A 121 -39.41 -6.14 -10.04
N ARG A 122 -40.18 -6.25 -11.12
CA ARG A 122 -40.83 -5.09 -11.76
C ARG A 122 -41.81 -4.43 -10.79
N GLY A 123 -42.07 -3.13 -10.93
CA GLY A 123 -42.97 -2.35 -10.07
C GLY A 123 -42.45 -2.01 -8.65
N VAL A 124 -41.62 -2.86 -8.04
CA VAL A 124 -41.18 -2.70 -6.64
C VAL A 124 -40.17 -1.54 -6.47
N SER A 125 -40.29 -0.76 -5.38
CA SER A 125 -39.33 0.31 -5.02
C SER A 125 -38.02 -0.22 -4.42
N MET A 126 -36.94 0.57 -4.50
CA MET A 126 -35.68 0.24 -3.81
C MET A 126 -35.73 0.60 -2.32
N PRO A 127 -35.10 -0.19 -1.42
CA PRO A 127 -34.87 0.23 -0.03
C PRO A 127 -33.92 1.45 0.04
N LYS A 128 -33.81 2.03 1.25
CA LYS A 128 -32.93 3.18 1.55
C LYS A 128 -31.54 2.98 0.95
N ARG A 129 -31.10 3.97 0.16
CA ARG A 129 -29.80 3.98 -0.50
C ARG A 129 -28.68 4.01 0.57
N PRO A 130 -27.66 3.14 0.50
CA PRO A 130 -26.52 3.21 1.40
C PRO A 130 -25.85 4.59 1.38
N PRO A 131 -25.22 5.04 2.49
CA PRO A 131 -24.53 6.31 2.55
C PRO A 131 -23.53 6.48 1.39
N SER A 132 -23.50 7.68 0.80
CA SER A 132 -22.50 8.03 -0.22
C SER A 132 -21.09 7.81 0.32
N ARG A 133 -20.21 7.25 -0.52
CA ARG A 133 -18.80 7.10 -0.16
C ARG A 133 -18.04 8.41 -0.31
N VAL A 134 -17.42 8.87 0.76
CA VAL A 134 -16.59 10.08 0.75
C VAL A 134 -15.13 9.64 0.59
N TYR A 135 -14.70 9.57 -0.66
CA TYR A 135 -13.31 9.31 -0.99
C TYR A 135 -12.47 10.56 -0.69
N PHE A 136 -11.96 10.65 0.54
CA PHE A 136 -10.88 11.55 0.97
C PHE A 136 -9.53 11.17 0.32
N ASN A 137 -9.51 11.16 -1.01
CA ASN A 137 -8.28 11.42 -1.76
C ASN A 137 -8.17 12.94 -1.93
N GLU A 138 -6.95 13.41 -2.18
CA GLU A 138 -6.75 14.68 -2.88
C GLU A 138 -7.49 14.63 -4.23
N ARG A 139 -8.70 15.19 -4.27
CA ARG A 139 -9.31 15.61 -5.54
C ARG A 139 -8.61 16.90 -5.97
N ALA A 140 -7.35 16.76 -6.39
CA ALA A 140 -6.76 17.73 -7.30
C ALA A 140 -7.81 17.99 -8.39
N SER A 141 -8.30 19.24 -8.47
CA SER A 141 -9.49 19.57 -9.25
C SER A 141 -9.31 19.03 -10.66
N ALA A 142 -10.20 18.11 -11.06
CA ALA A 142 -10.03 17.32 -12.28
C ALA A 142 -10.29 18.21 -13.50
N GLY A 143 -9.27 19.00 -13.85
CA GLY A 143 -9.32 20.02 -14.89
C GLY A 143 -9.91 19.46 -16.17
N GLN A 144 -10.79 20.24 -16.80
CA GLN A 144 -11.63 19.76 -17.89
C GLN A 144 -10.80 18.96 -18.92
N PRO A 145 -11.14 17.69 -19.19
CA PRO A 145 -10.23 16.77 -19.87
C PRO A 145 -9.79 17.32 -21.22
N LEU A 146 -8.49 17.21 -21.51
CA LEU A 146 -7.89 17.72 -22.73
C LEU A 146 -8.53 17.08 -23.97
N PHE A 147 -8.69 15.75 -23.94
CA PHE A 147 -9.28 14.95 -25.03
C PHE A 147 -10.80 14.77 -24.85
N ARG A 148 -11.59 15.67 -25.40
CA ARG A 148 -13.06 15.71 -25.18
C ARG A 148 -13.83 14.85 -26.18
N THR A 149 -13.54 14.99 -27.47
CA THR A 149 -14.32 14.34 -28.53
C THR A 149 -14.11 12.83 -28.55
N ARG A 150 -15.04 12.07 -29.15
CA ARG A 150 -14.87 10.61 -29.36
C ARG A 150 -13.68 10.32 -30.29
N ASN A 151 -13.46 11.18 -31.28
CA ASN A 151 -12.37 11.04 -32.26
C ASN A 151 -11.00 11.31 -31.65
N ALA A 152 -10.83 12.41 -30.91
CA ALA A 152 -9.56 12.74 -30.25
C ALA A 152 -9.17 11.66 -29.22
N ARG A 153 -10.15 11.11 -28.47
CA ARG A 153 -9.93 9.94 -27.60
C ARG A 153 -9.54 8.67 -28.36
N ARG A 154 -10.14 8.40 -29.53
CA ARG A 154 -9.75 7.26 -30.39
C ARG A 154 -8.31 7.41 -30.90
N ILE A 155 -7.92 8.61 -31.34
CA ILE A 155 -6.56 8.92 -31.80
C ILE A 155 -5.56 8.76 -30.65
N LYS A 156 -5.84 9.33 -29.47
CA LYS A 156 -5.03 9.16 -28.25
C LYS A 156 -4.79 7.68 -27.92
N ASN A 157 -5.86 6.89 -27.83
CA ASN A 157 -5.75 5.47 -27.50
C ASN A 157 -4.91 4.68 -28.52
N ARG A 158 -4.92 5.08 -29.81
CA ARG A 158 -4.07 4.49 -30.86
C ARG A 158 -2.60 4.90 -30.72
N VAL A 159 -2.30 6.14 -30.34
CA VAL A 159 -0.94 6.59 -30.01
C VAL A 159 -0.41 5.86 -28.77
N GLU A 160 -1.20 5.77 -27.70
CA GLU A 160 -0.84 5.02 -26.49
C GLU A 160 -0.59 3.54 -26.78
N TYR A 161 -1.38 2.93 -27.67
CA TYR A 161 -1.13 1.56 -28.13
C TYR A 161 0.21 1.41 -28.87
N LEU A 162 0.57 2.37 -29.73
CA LEU A 162 1.81 2.32 -30.52
C LEU A 162 3.05 2.62 -29.67
N VAL A 163 2.98 3.59 -28.76
CA VAL A 163 4.05 3.91 -27.79
C VAL A 163 4.31 2.71 -26.87
N ARG A 164 3.26 2.06 -26.33
CA ARG A 164 3.35 0.82 -25.55
C ARG A 164 3.78 -0.41 -26.38
N ARG A 165 4.05 -0.24 -27.68
CA ARG A 165 4.60 -1.27 -28.58
C ARG A 165 5.91 -0.82 -29.23
N GLU A 166 6.59 0.17 -28.63
CA GLU A 166 7.94 0.63 -29.02
C GLU A 166 7.96 1.07 -30.51
N ARG A 167 6.94 1.85 -30.92
CA ARG A 167 6.67 2.30 -32.30
C ARG A 167 6.35 3.81 -32.44
N PRO A 168 7.17 4.73 -31.89
CA PRO A 168 6.95 6.18 -31.93
C PRO A 168 6.91 6.73 -33.36
N THR A 169 7.75 6.25 -34.27
CA THR A 169 7.73 6.72 -35.67
C THR A 169 6.41 6.40 -36.37
N GLN A 170 5.79 5.26 -36.06
CA GLN A 170 4.44 4.93 -36.55
C GLN A 170 3.37 5.80 -35.88
N ALA A 171 3.54 6.12 -34.59
CA ALA A 171 2.64 7.00 -33.86
C ALA A 171 2.71 8.46 -34.34
N LEU A 172 3.91 8.96 -34.66
CA LEU A 172 4.15 10.29 -35.22
C LEU A 172 3.53 10.40 -36.62
N LYS A 173 3.85 9.46 -37.51
CA LYS A 173 3.23 9.39 -38.85
C LYS A 173 1.71 9.40 -38.77
N TYR A 174 1.13 8.62 -37.85
CA TYR A 174 -0.32 8.54 -37.64
C TYR A 174 -0.96 9.87 -37.20
N ILE A 175 -0.32 10.65 -36.31
CA ILE A 175 -0.88 11.98 -35.92
C ILE A 175 -0.61 13.06 -36.97
N SER A 176 0.43 12.92 -37.79
CA SER A 176 0.75 13.82 -38.92
C SER A 176 -0.11 13.58 -40.17
N GLU A 177 -0.90 12.51 -40.23
CA GLU A 177 -1.93 12.33 -41.27
C GLU A 177 -2.93 13.50 -41.23
N ARG A 178 -3.13 14.19 -42.37
CA ARG A 178 -4.09 15.31 -42.54
C ARG A 178 -5.51 14.98 -42.07
N ALA A 179 -5.88 13.70 -42.04
CA ALA A 179 -7.17 13.20 -41.57
C ALA A 179 -7.29 13.08 -40.03
N GLN A 180 -6.18 12.97 -39.29
CA GLN A 180 -6.17 12.98 -37.83
C GLN A 180 -5.81 14.36 -37.27
N ASP A 181 -4.87 15.08 -37.89
CA ASP A 181 -4.48 16.44 -37.48
C ASP A 181 -5.70 17.40 -37.48
N ARG A 182 -6.51 17.40 -38.55
CA ARG A 182 -7.81 18.10 -38.63
C ARG A 182 -8.84 17.72 -37.55
N ARG A 183 -8.60 16.68 -36.74
CA ARG A 183 -9.49 16.19 -35.67
C ARG A 183 -8.93 16.45 -34.26
N LEU A 184 -7.75 17.06 -34.16
CA LEU A 184 -7.08 17.40 -32.90
C LEU A 184 -6.94 18.92 -32.77
N LYS A 185 -7.09 19.43 -31.55
CA LYS A 185 -6.66 20.80 -31.20
C LYS A 185 -5.16 20.82 -30.98
N ARG A 186 -4.51 21.97 -31.21
CA ARG A 186 -3.04 22.17 -31.02
C ARG A 186 -2.50 21.57 -29.72
N ALA A 187 -3.19 21.77 -28.60
CA ALA A 187 -2.81 21.21 -27.30
C ALA A 187 -3.01 19.67 -27.19
N GLU A 188 -4.02 19.10 -27.85
CA GLU A 188 -4.18 17.64 -27.98
C GLU A 188 -3.03 17.05 -28.81
N THR A 189 -2.70 17.66 -29.96
CA THR A 189 -1.54 17.27 -30.79
C THR A 189 -0.22 17.37 -30.02
N HIS A 190 0.02 18.47 -29.31
CA HIS A 190 1.21 18.65 -28.48
C HIS A 190 1.31 17.64 -27.33
N PHE A 191 0.19 17.22 -26.73
CA PHE A 191 0.19 16.13 -25.75
C PHE A 191 0.64 14.80 -26.37
N LEU A 192 0.15 14.47 -27.56
CA LEU A 192 0.56 13.26 -28.28
C LEU A 192 2.04 13.33 -28.70
N LYS A 193 2.50 14.49 -29.19
CA LYS A 193 3.92 14.74 -29.47
C LYS A 193 4.81 14.56 -28.23
N SER A 194 4.41 15.09 -27.08
CA SER A 194 5.14 14.91 -25.81
C SER A 194 5.18 13.44 -25.34
N LEU A 195 4.10 12.69 -25.52
CA LEU A 195 4.06 11.25 -25.23
C LEU A 195 4.97 10.44 -26.16
N ILE A 196 4.97 10.76 -27.46
CA ILE A 196 5.82 10.12 -28.46
C ILE A 196 7.29 10.47 -28.22
N ALA A 197 7.61 11.71 -27.84
CA ALA A 197 8.95 12.14 -27.47
C ALA A 197 9.52 11.31 -26.30
N ARG A 198 8.72 11.01 -25.26
CA ARG A 198 9.17 10.14 -24.18
C ARG A 198 9.48 8.72 -24.65
N SER A 199 8.78 8.22 -25.67
CA SER A 199 9.05 6.91 -26.30
C SER A 199 10.34 6.93 -27.11
N TYR A 200 10.57 7.97 -27.93
CA TYR A 200 11.84 8.16 -28.62
C TYR A 200 13.03 8.18 -27.65
N TYR A 201 12.89 8.84 -26.49
CA TYR A 201 13.91 8.82 -25.43
C TYR A 201 14.18 7.42 -24.86
N ILE A 202 13.15 6.55 -24.74
CA ILE A 202 13.35 5.13 -24.34
C ILE A 202 14.24 4.43 -25.35
N GLU A 203 13.93 4.57 -26.64
CA GLU A 203 14.60 3.92 -27.76
C GLU A 203 15.98 4.51 -28.11
N GLY A 204 16.57 5.34 -27.24
CA GLY A 204 17.86 5.98 -27.50
C GLY A 204 17.86 7.10 -28.55
N LYS A 205 16.70 7.39 -29.15
CA LYS A 205 16.45 8.45 -30.15
C LYS A 205 16.28 9.80 -29.47
N VAL A 206 17.30 10.20 -28.73
CA VAL A 206 17.26 11.39 -27.86
C VAL A 206 17.18 12.71 -28.66
N PRO A 207 17.84 12.88 -29.82
CA PRO A 207 17.64 14.08 -30.66
C PRO A 207 16.20 14.25 -31.14
N GLU A 208 15.55 13.18 -31.62
CA GLU A 208 14.16 13.22 -32.08
C GLU A 208 13.19 13.44 -30.91
N ALA A 209 13.50 12.88 -29.74
CA ALA A 209 12.79 13.16 -28.50
C ALA A 209 12.87 14.65 -28.11
N LEU A 210 14.08 15.25 -28.16
CA LEU A 210 14.28 16.66 -27.84
C LEU A 210 13.51 17.57 -28.80
N MET A 211 13.64 17.34 -30.11
CA MET A 211 12.92 18.09 -31.15
C MET A 211 11.40 18.06 -30.91
N LEU A 212 10.84 16.86 -30.79
CA LEU A 212 9.39 16.66 -30.69
C LEU A 212 8.82 17.14 -29.34
N ALA A 213 9.62 17.09 -28.26
CA ALA A 213 9.25 17.66 -26.97
C ALA A 213 9.29 19.20 -26.99
N ARG A 214 10.30 19.82 -27.62
CA ARG A 214 10.43 21.28 -27.76
C ARG A 214 9.20 21.89 -28.44
N GLU A 215 8.74 21.30 -29.54
CA GLU A 215 7.48 21.68 -30.20
C GLU A 215 6.30 21.68 -29.22
N ALA A 216 6.14 20.60 -28.45
CA ALA A 216 5.04 20.45 -27.50
C ALA A 216 5.05 21.48 -26.36
N THR A 217 6.21 22.08 -26.03
CA THR A 217 6.31 23.12 -24.99
C THR A 217 5.58 24.42 -25.36
N ALA A 218 5.21 24.60 -26.64
CA ALA A 218 4.28 25.65 -27.07
C ALA A 218 2.83 25.45 -26.55
N SER A 219 2.56 24.41 -25.76
CA SER A 219 1.32 24.26 -24.97
C SER A 219 1.57 23.79 -23.53
N ARG A 220 2.74 24.13 -22.96
CA ARG A 220 3.17 23.90 -21.56
C ARG A 220 2.09 24.00 -20.46
N ASN A 221 1.17 24.97 -20.55
CA ASN A 221 0.11 25.17 -19.55
C ASN A 221 -0.90 24.01 -19.54
N PHE A 222 -1.08 23.31 -20.67
CA PHE A 222 -1.93 22.13 -20.85
C PHE A 222 -1.12 20.82 -20.93
N VAL A 223 0.17 20.91 -21.29
CA VAL A 223 1.07 19.78 -21.55
C VAL A 223 2.35 19.95 -20.72
N GLN A 224 2.19 19.93 -19.40
CA GLN A 224 3.25 20.21 -18.41
C GLN A 224 4.50 19.33 -18.62
N MET A 225 4.29 18.05 -18.97
CA MET A 225 5.37 17.10 -19.23
C MET A 225 6.20 17.40 -20.49
N ALA A 226 5.78 18.33 -21.37
CA ALA A 226 6.57 18.70 -22.55
C ALA A 226 7.92 19.33 -22.16
N ASP A 227 7.93 20.32 -21.26
CA ASP A 227 9.18 20.92 -20.78
C ASP A 227 10.02 19.90 -19.97
N TRP A 228 9.41 18.96 -19.24
CA TRP A 228 10.13 17.84 -18.61
C TRP A 228 10.83 16.95 -19.65
N HIS A 229 10.14 16.53 -20.71
CA HIS A 229 10.70 15.67 -21.74
C HIS A 229 11.79 16.40 -22.56
N ALA A 230 11.61 17.69 -22.82
CA ALA A 230 12.62 18.52 -23.49
C ALA A 230 13.88 18.67 -22.62
N ALA A 231 13.72 19.01 -21.34
CA ALA A 231 14.84 19.17 -20.42
C ALA A 231 15.63 17.87 -20.20
N LEU A 232 14.94 16.74 -19.97
CA LEU A 232 15.59 15.45 -19.75
C LEU A 232 16.33 14.95 -21.01
N ALA A 233 15.80 15.22 -22.20
CA ALA A 233 16.46 14.92 -23.47
C ALA A 233 17.68 15.81 -23.72
N ALA A 234 17.57 17.12 -23.45
CA ALA A 234 18.69 18.06 -23.53
C ALA A 234 19.82 17.68 -22.55
N TYR A 235 19.49 17.35 -21.31
CA TYR A 235 20.44 16.90 -20.28
C TYR A 235 21.20 15.64 -20.74
N ARG A 236 20.50 14.63 -21.25
CA ARG A 236 21.12 13.39 -21.78
C ARG A 236 21.94 13.62 -23.06
N LEU A 237 21.79 14.76 -23.74
CA LEU A 237 22.59 15.19 -24.88
C LEU A 237 23.74 16.16 -24.49
N GLY A 238 23.96 16.41 -23.20
CA GLY A 238 24.95 17.39 -22.72
C GLY A 238 24.59 18.85 -22.98
N GLN A 239 23.37 19.14 -23.44
CA GLN A 239 22.88 20.50 -23.72
C GLN A 239 22.35 21.15 -22.44
N ILE A 240 23.25 21.36 -21.48
CA ILE A 240 22.89 21.70 -20.08
C ILE A 240 22.11 23.01 -19.99
N ASP A 241 22.49 24.07 -20.71
CA ASP A 241 21.77 25.35 -20.70
C ASP A 241 20.32 25.22 -21.19
N LEU A 242 20.11 24.40 -22.22
CA LEU A 242 18.78 24.09 -22.74
C LEU A 242 17.97 23.24 -21.74
N ALA A 243 18.63 22.36 -20.99
CA ALA A 243 18.02 21.59 -19.92
C ALA A 243 17.60 22.50 -18.75
N ILE A 244 18.49 23.35 -18.24
CA ILE A 244 18.21 24.38 -17.22
C ILE A 244 16.98 25.19 -17.62
N ASN A 245 17.01 25.77 -18.83
CA ASN A 245 15.96 26.63 -19.36
C ASN A 245 14.58 25.93 -19.34
N HIS A 246 14.50 24.67 -19.79
CA HIS A 246 13.26 23.90 -19.75
C HIS A 246 12.87 23.41 -18.34
N PHE A 247 13.82 23.06 -17.46
CA PHE A 247 13.54 22.72 -16.07
C PHE A 247 12.99 23.92 -15.29
N GLU A 248 13.61 25.10 -15.39
CA GLU A 248 13.11 26.35 -14.78
C GLU A 248 11.69 26.69 -15.26
N LYS A 249 11.46 26.57 -16.57
CA LYS A 249 10.16 26.78 -17.21
C LYS A 249 9.05 25.88 -16.65
N LEU A 250 9.38 24.64 -16.26
CA LEU A 250 8.44 23.75 -15.59
C LEU A 250 8.33 24.02 -14.09
N ALA A 251 9.43 24.36 -13.40
CA ALA A 251 9.43 24.75 -12.00
C ALA A 251 8.52 25.96 -11.72
N ARG A 252 8.51 26.94 -12.63
CA ARG A 252 7.65 28.14 -12.56
C ARG A 252 6.21 27.92 -13.07
N ASN A 253 5.89 26.76 -13.66
CA ASN A 253 4.58 26.49 -14.27
C ASN A 253 3.51 26.21 -13.20
N ARG A 254 2.71 27.23 -12.87
CA ARG A 254 1.64 27.15 -11.84
C ARG A 254 0.55 26.11 -12.13
N THR A 255 0.38 25.60 -13.36
CA THR A 255 -0.60 24.52 -13.61
C THR A 255 -0.07 23.13 -13.21
N ALA A 256 1.25 22.96 -13.14
CA ALA A 256 1.89 21.72 -12.68
C ALA A 256 1.77 21.54 -11.16
N SER A 257 1.67 20.29 -10.71
CA SER A 257 1.60 19.94 -9.28
C SER A 257 2.88 20.31 -8.53
N SER A 258 2.78 20.50 -7.21
CA SER A 258 3.94 20.80 -6.33
C SER A 258 5.11 19.83 -6.57
N ALA A 259 4.85 18.53 -6.55
CA ALA A 259 5.86 17.49 -6.79
C ALA A 259 6.49 17.55 -8.20
N LEU A 260 5.74 17.94 -9.24
CA LEU A 260 6.30 18.08 -10.60
C LEU A 260 7.15 19.36 -10.72
N ARG A 261 6.75 20.46 -10.06
CA ARG A 261 7.57 21.68 -9.99
C ARG A 261 8.84 21.45 -9.17
N ALA A 262 8.74 20.75 -8.04
CA ALA A 262 9.88 20.40 -7.19
C ALA A 262 10.89 19.50 -7.88
N LYS A 263 10.41 18.48 -8.59
CA LYS A 263 11.21 17.65 -9.50
C LYS A 263 11.94 18.50 -10.53
N ALA A 264 11.26 19.45 -11.17
CA ALA A 264 11.89 20.33 -12.15
C ALA A 264 12.94 21.26 -11.50
N SER A 265 12.65 21.86 -10.34
CA SER A 265 13.63 22.65 -9.59
C SER A 265 14.86 21.84 -9.18
N PHE A 266 14.70 20.63 -8.63
CA PHE A 266 15.84 19.78 -8.24
C PHE A 266 16.76 19.48 -9.43
N TRP A 267 16.19 19.19 -10.61
CA TRP A 267 16.98 18.96 -11.83
C TRP A 267 17.56 20.24 -12.44
N ALA A 268 16.90 21.40 -12.29
CA ALA A 268 17.50 22.70 -12.58
C ALA A 268 18.72 22.94 -11.68
N ALA A 269 18.61 22.70 -10.36
CA ALA A 269 19.69 22.89 -9.40
C ALA A 269 20.92 22.01 -9.70
N ARG A 270 20.74 20.72 -10.01
CA ARG A 270 21.83 19.85 -10.46
C ARG A 270 22.51 20.40 -11.72
N SER A 271 21.72 20.80 -12.71
CA SER A 271 22.22 21.34 -13.98
C SER A 271 22.98 22.66 -13.79
N LEU A 272 22.48 23.56 -12.93
CA LEU A 272 23.12 24.82 -12.55
C LEU A 272 24.43 24.61 -11.77
N ARG A 273 24.52 23.58 -10.91
CA ARG A 273 25.80 23.22 -10.27
C ARG A 273 26.83 22.70 -11.28
N GLN A 274 26.39 22.00 -12.33
CA GLN A 274 27.26 21.56 -13.41
C GLN A 274 27.82 22.73 -14.25
N THR A 275 27.11 23.86 -14.34
CA THR A 275 27.59 25.10 -14.98
C THR A 275 28.26 26.09 -14.02
N GLY A 276 28.39 25.75 -12.73
CA GLY A 276 29.01 26.62 -11.71
C GLY A 276 28.08 27.67 -11.09
N GLU A 277 26.80 27.72 -11.47
CA GLU A 277 25.81 28.69 -10.99
C GLU A 277 25.23 28.34 -9.60
N VAL A 278 26.12 28.16 -8.61
CA VAL A 278 25.81 27.63 -7.27
C VAL A 278 24.68 28.38 -6.57
N GLN A 279 24.66 29.72 -6.59
CA GLN A 279 23.62 30.51 -5.91
C GLN A 279 22.21 30.19 -6.43
N LYS A 280 22.02 30.16 -7.76
CA LYS A 280 20.74 29.82 -8.38
C LYS A 280 20.36 28.35 -8.11
N ALA A 281 21.35 27.46 -8.04
CA ALA A 281 21.09 26.07 -7.68
C ALA A 281 20.53 25.93 -6.25
N GLU A 282 21.09 26.65 -5.27
CA GLU A 282 20.60 26.61 -3.89
C GLU A 282 19.20 27.25 -3.74
N GLU A 283 18.87 28.27 -4.54
CA GLU A 283 17.48 28.76 -4.66
C GLU A 283 16.52 27.68 -5.15
N HIS A 284 16.91 26.93 -6.19
CA HIS A 284 16.12 25.83 -6.73
C HIS A 284 16.03 24.63 -5.78
N PHE A 285 17.10 24.26 -5.07
CA PHE A 285 17.02 23.23 -4.03
C PHE A 285 16.10 23.66 -2.88
N ARG A 286 16.18 24.92 -2.42
CA ARG A 286 15.27 25.45 -1.39
C ARG A 286 13.81 25.38 -1.84
N ALA A 287 13.51 25.77 -3.09
CA ALA A 287 12.18 25.69 -3.68
C ALA A 287 11.67 24.23 -3.85
N ALA A 288 12.56 23.27 -4.15
CA ALA A 288 12.22 21.86 -4.21
C ALA A 288 11.94 21.28 -2.80
N ALA A 289 12.81 21.57 -1.83
CA ALA A 289 12.72 21.07 -0.46
C ALA A 289 11.43 21.52 0.26
N GLN A 290 10.99 22.75 0.04
CA GLN A 290 9.75 23.31 0.64
C GLN A 290 8.44 22.72 0.06
N SER A 291 8.50 21.80 -0.91
CA SER A 291 7.32 21.32 -1.65
C SER A 291 6.56 20.13 -1.03
N GLY A 292 6.97 19.66 0.14
CA GLY A 292 6.30 18.60 0.90
C GLY A 292 6.94 17.21 0.77
N ALA A 293 6.24 16.18 1.26
CA ALA A 293 6.73 14.81 1.36
C ALA A 293 6.82 14.07 0.00
N ASN A 294 7.71 14.50 -0.89
CA ASN A 294 7.98 13.86 -2.18
C ASN A 294 9.48 13.62 -2.42
N PHE A 295 9.79 12.63 -3.27
CA PHE A 295 11.14 12.13 -3.55
C PHE A 295 12.18 13.23 -3.81
N TYR A 296 11.86 14.20 -4.68
CA TYR A 296 12.79 15.28 -5.05
C TYR A 296 12.87 16.40 -4.01
N ALA A 297 11.83 16.60 -3.21
CA ALA A 297 11.90 17.48 -2.04
C ALA A 297 12.82 16.90 -0.97
N LEU A 298 12.69 15.61 -0.65
CA LEU A 298 13.58 14.96 0.32
C LEU A 298 15.03 14.99 -0.15
N LEU A 299 15.32 14.64 -1.41
CA LEU A 299 16.68 14.79 -1.98
C LEU A 299 17.19 16.24 -1.88
N ALA A 300 16.35 17.25 -2.15
CA ALA A 300 16.71 18.65 -1.98
C ALA A 300 17.00 19.04 -0.51
N MET A 301 16.33 18.43 0.47
CA MET A 301 16.63 18.64 1.89
C MET A 301 18.05 18.18 2.26
N GLN A 302 18.63 17.19 1.57
CA GLN A 302 20.04 16.81 1.80
C GLN A 302 20.98 17.98 1.50
N HIS A 303 20.74 18.73 0.42
CA HIS A 303 21.57 19.87 0.05
C HIS A 303 21.32 21.08 0.96
N VAL A 304 20.05 21.34 1.34
CA VAL A 304 19.66 22.53 2.12
C VAL A 304 19.82 22.38 3.64
N ARG A 305 19.81 21.14 4.17
CA ARG A 305 19.78 20.84 5.62
C ARG A 305 20.72 19.72 6.06
N GLY A 306 21.44 19.07 5.14
CA GLY A 306 22.33 17.95 5.46
C GLY A 306 21.65 16.61 5.76
N GLY A 307 20.31 16.55 5.66
CA GLY A 307 19.52 15.34 5.95
C GLY A 307 18.05 15.50 5.57
N VAL A 308 17.26 14.44 5.76
CA VAL A 308 15.81 14.59 5.96
C VAL A 308 15.58 15.33 7.27
N ALA A 309 14.63 16.26 7.31
CA ALA A 309 14.29 17.01 8.51
C ALA A 309 12.77 17.08 8.65
N ILE A 310 12.21 16.26 9.54
CA ILE A 310 10.76 16.12 9.75
C ILE A 310 10.36 16.69 11.10
N GLU A 311 9.23 17.38 11.13
CA GLU A 311 8.53 17.76 12.36
C GLU A 311 7.39 16.75 12.57
N TRP A 312 7.61 15.77 13.45
CA TRP A 312 6.59 14.79 13.80
C TRP A 312 5.53 15.42 14.70
N ARG A 313 4.30 15.43 14.20
CA ARG A 313 3.12 15.93 14.91
C ARG A 313 2.20 14.78 15.31
N ARG A 314 1.52 14.94 16.44
CA ARG A 314 0.30 14.18 16.74
C ARG A 314 -0.91 14.91 16.16
N ALA A 315 -2.01 14.19 16.08
CA ALA A 315 -3.31 14.71 15.67
C ALA A 315 -4.44 14.19 16.57
N ASP A 316 -4.20 13.09 17.26
CA ASP A 316 -5.09 12.41 18.17
C ASP A 316 -5.01 12.99 19.59
N ASP A 317 -5.12 14.32 19.67
CA ASP A 317 -4.92 15.14 20.87
C ASP A 317 -6.15 15.15 21.80
N SER A 318 -7.19 14.37 21.46
CA SER A 318 -8.46 14.26 22.20
C SER A 318 -8.53 12.95 22.98
N SER A 319 -8.58 13.04 24.31
CA SER A 319 -8.71 11.92 25.27
C SER A 319 -10.12 11.34 25.40
N ASP A 320 -11.11 11.91 24.69
CA ASP A 320 -12.52 11.64 24.94
C ASP A 320 -12.99 10.23 24.55
N ASN A 321 -13.81 9.64 25.42
CA ASN A 321 -14.55 8.40 25.19
C ASN A 321 -15.69 8.52 24.14
N LEU A 322 -15.63 9.50 23.25
CA LEU A 322 -16.58 9.80 22.15
C LEU A 322 -17.05 8.55 21.37
N PHE A 323 -16.20 7.53 21.30
CA PHE A 323 -16.42 6.32 20.51
C PHE A 323 -16.89 5.08 21.27
N ALA A 324 -16.89 5.09 22.62
CA ALA A 324 -17.21 3.91 23.41
C ALA A 324 -18.60 3.31 23.11
N ALA A 325 -19.59 4.17 22.84
CA ALA A 325 -20.96 3.77 22.49
C ALA A 325 -21.19 3.60 20.97
N HIS A 326 -20.28 4.05 20.11
CA HIS A 326 -20.57 4.18 18.68
C HIS A 326 -20.76 2.80 17.99
N PRO A 327 -21.88 2.55 17.27
CA PRO A 327 -22.22 1.20 16.78
C PRO A 327 -21.14 0.53 15.92
N ALA A 328 -20.48 1.25 15.02
CA ALA A 328 -19.41 0.68 14.19
C ALA A 328 -18.13 0.35 15.00
N ILE A 329 -17.91 1.01 16.15
CA ILE A 329 -16.78 0.72 17.05
C ILE A 329 -17.09 -0.53 17.87
N ARG A 330 -18.29 -0.63 18.42
CA ARG A 330 -18.79 -1.87 19.04
C ARG A 330 -18.68 -3.06 18.08
N ARG A 331 -19.09 -2.90 16.81
CA ARG A 331 -18.91 -3.92 15.77
C ARG A 331 -17.45 -4.24 15.50
N ALA A 332 -16.57 -3.25 15.34
CA ALA A 332 -15.14 -3.49 15.12
C ALA A 332 -14.49 -4.26 16.30
N THR A 333 -14.77 -3.86 17.54
CA THR A 333 -14.28 -4.55 18.75
C THR A 333 -14.80 -5.98 18.84
N ALA A 334 -16.08 -6.22 18.56
CA ALA A 334 -16.65 -7.57 18.55
C ALA A 334 -16.11 -8.44 17.40
N LEU A 335 -15.88 -7.86 16.20
CA LEU A 335 -15.25 -8.55 15.07
C LEU A 335 -13.82 -8.99 15.42
N ARG A 336 -13.03 -8.10 16.04
CA ARG A 336 -11.70 -8.43 16.55
C ARG A 336 -11.74 -9.56 17.58
N ALA A 337 -12.65 -9.48 18.55
CA ALA A 337 -12.83 -10.55 19.55
C ALA A 337 -13.28 -11.89 18.92
N ALA A 338 -13.96 -11.86 17.78
CA ALA A 338 -14.29 -13.04 16.96
C ALA A 338 -13.18 -13.45 15.97
N ALA A 339 -11.97 -12.88 16.08
CA ALA A 339 -10.84 -13.06 15.16
C ALA A 339 -11.19 -12.77 13.68
N GLN A 340 -11.85 -11.64 13.43
CA GLN A 340 -12.21 -11.11 12.11
C GLN A 340 -11.60 -9.70 11.89
N GLU A 341 -10.30 -9.58 12.17
CA GLU A 341 -9.51 -8.34 12.14
C GLU A 341 -9.76 -7.46 10.91
N GLU A 342 -9.89 -8.05 9.71
CA GLU A 342 -10.01 -7.28 8.47
C GLU A 342 -11.45 -6.85 8.17
N LEU A 343 -12.45 -7.45 8.84
CA LEU A 343 -13.80 -6.90 8.91
C LEU A 343 -13.86 -5.76 9.94
N ALA A 344 -13.13 -5.89 11.06
CA ALA A 344 -13.01 -4.83 12.05
C ALA A 344 -12.35 -3.57 11.46
N GLU A 345 -11.20 -3.70 10.81
CA GLU A 345 -10.54 -2.58 10.12
C GLU A 345 -11.46 -1.95 9.06
N LEU A 346 -12.23 -2.78 8.35
CA LEU A 346 -13.14 -2.32 7.30
C LEU A 346 -14.34 -1.51 7.82
N GLU A 347 -14.85 -1.79 9.03
CA GLU A 347 -15.82 -0.91 9.72
C GLU A 347 -15.22 0.48 9.97
N LEU A 348 -14.03 0.53 10.57
CA LEU A 348 -13.34 1.78 10.92
C LEU A 348 -13.01 2.60 9.66
N LEU A 349 -12.52 1.95 8.60
CA LEU A 349 -12.28 2.55 7.28
C LEU A 349 -13.55 3.10 6.62
N TYR A 350 -14.73 2.55 6.94
CA TYR A 350 -16.01 2.98 6.39
C TYR A 350 -16.70 4.04 7.27
N LEU A 351 -16.36 4.09 8.56
CA LEU A 351 -16.77 5.12 9.51
C LEU A 351 -16.07 6.46 9.24
N GLN A 352 -14.74 6.46 9.07
CA GLN A 352 -13.96 7.70 8.89
C GLN A 352 -14.38 8.54 7.67
N GLU A 353 -15.06 7.95 6.69
CA GLU A 353 -15.67 8.67 5.55
C GLU A 353 -16.77 9.67 5.98
N ARG A 354 -17.27 9.64 7.23
CA ARG A 354 -18.48 10.39 7.65
C ARG A 354 -18.34 11.21 8.93
N LEU A 355 -17.25 11.02 9.68
CA LEU A 355 -16.97 11.75 10.91
C LEU A 355 -16.75 13.25 10.65
N SER A 356 -16.91 14.09 11.68
CA SER A 356 -16.25 15.40 11.77
C SER A 356 -14.73 15.24 11.95
N ASP A 357 -13.97 16.33 11.90
CA ASP A 357 -12.51 16.25 12.13
C ASP A 357 -12.15 16.03 13.61
N MET A 358 -12.96 16.50 14.56
CA MET A 358 -12.81 16.19 15.99
C MET A 358 -12.98 14.69 16.24
N GLU A 359 -14.06 14.11 15.71
CA GLU A 359 -14.29 12.67 15.73
C GLU A 359 -13.18 11.89 15.00
N ALA A 360 -12.69 12.38 13.86
CA ALA A 360 -11.59 11.73 13.14
C ALA A 360 -10.29 11.68 13.97
N ARG A 361 -10.05 12.64 14.86
CA ARG A 361 -8.91 12.66 15.79
C ARG A 361 -9.07 11.65 16.93
N ALA A 362 -10.23 11.58 17.58
CA ALA A 362 -10.48 10.56 18.61
C ALA A 362 -10.52 9.13 18.00
N LEU A 363 -10.96 8.96 16.75
CA LEU A 363 -10.84 7.66 16.05
C LEU A 363 -9.38 7.32 15.74
N LEU A 364 -8.52 8.32 15.55
CA LEU A 364 -7.10 8.13 15.30
C LEU A 364 -6.36 7.63 16.56
N ALA A 365 -6.71 8.15 17.74
CA ALA A 365 -6.24 7.61 19.03
C ALA A 365 -6.56 6.12 19.15
N PHE A 366 -7.83 5.75 18.93
CA PHE A 366 -8.29 4.35 18.96
C PHE A 366 -7.58 3.50 17.89
N ALA A 367 -7.35 4.03 16.69
CA ALA A 367 -6.63 3.31 15.62
C ALA A 367 -5.12 3.15 15.90
N ARG A 368 -4.52 4.02 16.71
CA ARG A 368 -3.14 3.92 17.20
C ARG A 368 -3.04 2.86 18.31
N ASP A 369 -3.78 3.05 19.40
CA ASP A 369 -3.83 2.13 20.54
C ASP A 369 -4.22 0.70 20.12
N LYS A 370 -5.23 0.54 19.26
CA LYS A 370 -5.65 -0.79 18.76
C LYS A 370 -4.93 -1.25 17.48
N GLN A 371 -3.83 -0.60 17.08
CA GLN A 371 -2.94 -1.07 15.99
C GLN A 371 -3.68 -1.36 14.67
N TYR A 372 -4.47 -0.40 14.19
CA TYR A 372 -5.13 -0.43 12.87
C TYR A 372 -4.41 0.48 11.86
N PRO A 373 -3.27 0.06 11.28
CA PRO A 373 -2.40 0.92 10.47
C PRO A 373 -3.05 1.48 9.20
N ALA A 374 -3.96 0.76 8.54
CA ALA A 374 -4.60 1.31 7.33
C ALA A 374 -5.67 2.36 7.67
N VAL A 375 -6.24 2.31 8.89
CA VAL A 375 -7.15 3.32 9.43
C VAL A 375 -6.36 4.55 9.84
N GLN A 376 -5.25 4.38 10.56
CA GLN A 376 -4.31 5.46 10.88
C GLN A 376 -3.88 6.23 9.62
N LEU A 377 -3.45 5.51 8.59
CA LEU A 377 -3.02 6.07 7.30
C LEU A 377 -4.17 6.65 6.44
N ALA A 378 -5.43 6.35 6.75
CA ALA A 378 -6.59 6.99 6.13
C ALA A 378 -6.94 8.31 6.84
N LEU A 379 -7.02 8.29 8.16
CA LEU A 379 -7.32 9.43 9.02
C LEU A 379 -6.23 10.50 8.95
N ALA A 380 -4.96 10.12 9.01
CA ALA A 380 -3.84 11.05 8.89
C ALA A 380 -3.80 11.73 7.50
N ALA A 381 -4.18 11.02 6.43
CA ALA A 381 -4.30 11.60 5.09
C ALA A 381 -5.51 12.54 4.95
N ARG A 382 -6.61 12.29 5.67
CA ARG A 382 -7.76 13.20 5.77
C ARG A 382 -7.38 14.48 6.53
N LEU A 383 -6.93 14.32 7.77
CA LEU A 383 -6.60 15.43 8.68
C LEU A 383 -5.40 16.26 8.18
N GLY A 384 -4.45 15.62 7.51
CA GLY A 384 -3.23 16.25 7.00
C GLY A 384 -3.43 17.17 5.80
N GLY A 385 -4.60 17.17 5.16
CA GLY A 385 -4.86 17.94 3.93
C GLY A 385 -4.75 19.47 4.08
N ASN A 386 -4.79 19.98 5.31
CA ASN A 386 -4.64 21.41 5.63
C ASN A 386 -3.23 21.77 6.18
N ILE A 387 -2.30 20.82 6.28
CA ILE A 387 -0.94 21.10 6.74
C ILE A 387 -0.17 21.82 5.63
N ALA A 388 0.28 23.05 5.90
CA ALA A 388 1.19 23.76 5.02
C ALA A 388 2.56 23.06 4.97
N ASN A 389 3.13 22.88 3.77
CA ASN A 389 4.49 22.37 3.61
C ASN A 389 5.52 23.40 4.09
N GLY A 390 6.62 22.93 4.67
CA GLY A 390 7.67 23.78 5.23
C GLY A 390 9.00 23.04 5.40
N LEU A 391 9.95 23.69 6.09
CA LEU A 391 11.22 23.11 6.54
C LEU A 391 11.44 23.48 8.02
N PRO A 392 11.48 22.53 8.97
CA PRO A 392 11.29 21.08 8.80
C PRO A 392 9.94 20.71 8.17
N LEU A 393 9.85 19.49 7.63
CA LEU A 393 8.66 18.97 6.96
C LEU A 393 7.63 18.47 7.98
N PRO A 394 6.48 19.12 8.18
CA PRO A 394 5.48 18.66 9.13
C PRO A 394 4.75 17.40 8.64
N LEU A 395 4.73 16.35 9.47
CA LEU A 395 4.04 15.09 9.19
C LEU A 395 3.35 14.55 10.45
N PHE A 396 2.12 14.04 10.31
CA PHE A 396 1.50 13.27 11.38
C PHE A 396 2.13 11.88 11.50
N GLU A 397 2.47 11.46 12.72
CA GLU A 397 3.04 10.13 13.02
C GLU A 397 2.25 8.99 12.33
N SER A 398 0.92 9.02 12.44
CA SER A 398 -0.01 8.05 11.85
C SER A 398 -0.04 8.01 10.31
N SER A 399 0.70 8.90 9.63
CA SER A 399 0.97 8.80 8.18
C SER A 399 2.01 7.73 7.85
N TYR A 400 2.78 7.31 8.85
CA TYR A 400 3.86 6.32 8.83
C TYR A 400 3.76 5.44 10.09
N PRO A 401 2.66 4.67 10.23
CA PRO A 401 2.42 3.86 11.43
C PRO A 401 3.51 2.79 11.58
N ILE A 402 4.11 2.73 12.77
CA ILE A 402 4.95 1.61 13.18
C ILE A 402 4.02 0.48 13.60
N VAL A 403 4.20 -0.70 13.02
CA VAL A 403 3.56 -1.95 13.45
C VAL A 403 4.64 -2.99 13.73
N ASP A 404 4.37 -3.89 14.66
CA ASP A 404 5.28 -4.99 14.93
C ASP A 404 5.15 -6.06 13.84
N ILE A 405 6.28 -6.39 13.22
CA ILE A 405 6.40 -7.36 12.12
C ILE A 405 7.71 -8.13 12.26
N ALA A 406 7.66 -9.43 12.02
CA ALA A 406 8.82 -10.31 12.07
C ALA A 406 9.77 -10.04 10.89
N THR A 407 10.97 -9.57 11.23
CA THR A 407 12.07 -9.30 10.29
C THR A 407 12.94 -10.54 10.10
N ARG A 408 13.34 -10.81 8.85
CA ARG A 408 14.14 -11.97 8.44
C ARG A 408 15.15 -11.56 7.37
N GLY A 409 16.22 -10.90 7.79
CA GLY A 409 17.28 -10.35 6.93
C GLY A 409 16.93 -9.02 6.24
N ILE A 410 15.68 -8.55 6.34
CA ILE A 410 15.23 -7.23 5.86
C ILE A 410 14.86 -6.36 7.08
N ASP A 411 15.31 -5.10 7.10
CA ASP A 411 14.96 -4.13 8.13
C ASP A 411 13.50 -3.65 8.06
N ARG A 412 12.94 -3.39 9.25
CA ARG A 412 11.56 -2.95 9.46
C ARG A 412 11.25 -1.67 8.68
N ALA A 413 12.21 -0.76 8.54
CA ALA A 413 12.04 0.45 7.74
C ALA A 413 11.72 0.15 6.26
N LEU A 414 12.42 -0.79 5.62
CA LEU A 414 12.14 -1.18 4.23
C LEU A 414 10.84 -1.96 4.11
N LEU A 415 10.52 -2.84 5.06
CA LEU A 415 9.25 -3.58 5.06
C LEU A 415 8.05 -2.64 5.22
N LEU A 416 8.06 -1.74 6.20
CA LEU A 416 7.00 -0.74 6.37
C LEU A 416 6.89 0.17 5.14
N ALA A 417 8.03 0.53 4.50
CA ALA A 417 8.05 1.33 3.28
C ALA A 417 7.38 0.64 2.08
N LEU A 418 7.62 -0.67 1.91
CA LEU A 418 7.00 -1.51 0.89
C LEU A 418 5.52 -1.76 1.19
N ILE A 419 5.16 -2.20 2.40
CA ILE A 419 3.78 -2.49 2.82
C ILE A 419 2.88 -1.24 2.69
N ARG A 420 3.41 -0.06 3.04
CA ARG A 420 2.73 1.23 2.85
C ARG A 420 2.42 1.52 1.37
N GLN A 421 3.32 1.16 0.46
CA GLN A 421 3.16 1.39 -0.98
C GLN A 421 2.27 0.31 -1.65
N GLU A 422 2.40 -0.95 -1.25
CA GLU A 422 1.74 -2.09 -1.89
C GLU A 422 0.28 -2.28 -1.46
N SER A 423 0.05 -2.41 -0.15
CA SER A 423 -1.29 -2.68 0.40
C SER A 423 -1.90 -1.50 1.15
N ARG A 424 -1.11 -0.47 1.48
CA ARG A 424 -1.42 0.51 2.54
C ARG A 424 -1.82 -0.20 3.83
N PHE A 425 -1.03 -1.21 4.21
CA PHE A 425 -1.20 -2.10 5.38
C PHE A 425 -2.41 -3.05 5.38
N LYS A 426 -3.16 -3.15 4.28
CA LYS A 426 -4.38 -3.99 4.23
C LYS A 426 -4.02 -5.44 3.96
N ALA A 427 -3.98 -6.28 5.00
CA ALA A 427 -3.56 -7.68 4.92
C ALA A 427 -4.24 -8.47 3.79
N ARG A 428 -5.57 -8.36 3.61
CA ARG A 428 -6.30 -9.04 2.52
C ARG A 428 -6.33 -8.30 1.18
N ALA A 429 -5.39 -7.38 0.90
CA ALA A 429 -5.36 -6.62 -0.36
C ALA A 429 -5.25 -7.53 -1.60
N LYS A 430 -5.99 -7.19 -2.66
CA LYS A 430 -6.01 -7.91 -3.95
C LYS A 430 -5.94 -6.91 -5.12
N SER A 431 -4.89 -6.93 -5.92
CA SER A 431 -4.80 -6.08 -7.11
C SER A 431 -5.66 -6.59 -8.27
N HIS A 432 -5.91 -5.74 -9.27
CA HIS A 432 -6.65 -6.13 -10.48
C HIS A 432 -5.93 -7.21 -11.30
N VAL A 433 -4.58 -7.21 -11.28
CA VAL A 433 -3.74 -8.22 -11.98
C VAL A 433 -3.53 -9.51 -11.17
N GLY A 434 -4.03 -9.56 -9.93
CA GLY A 434 -4.03 -10.77 -9.10
C GLY A 434 -2.96 -10.85 -8.02
N ALA A 435 -2.26 -9.74 -7.72
CA ALA A 435 -1.31 -9.62 -6.62
C ALA A 435 -2.01 -9.59 -5.25
N ARG A 436 -1.32 -10.01 -4.17
CA ARG A 436 -1.97 -10.40 -2.90
C ARG A 436 -1.17 -10.08 -1.64
N GLY A 437 -1.89 -9.77 -0.57
CA GLY A 437 -1.33 -9.64 0.77
C GLY A 437 -0.72 -8.26 1.07
N LEU A 438 -0.09 -8.14 2.25
CA LEU A 438 0.59 -6.92 2.71
C LEU A 438 1.62 -6.38 1.71
N MET A 439 2.37 -7.28 1.07
CA MET A 439 3.48 -6.96 0.15
C MET A 439 3.13 -7.19 -1.34
N GLN A 440 1.84 -7.41 -1.65
CA GLN A 440 1.32 -7.65 -3.02
C GLN A 440 2.12 -8.69 -3.83
N ILE A 441 2.36 -9.85 -3.23
CA ILE A 441 3.01 -10.98 -3.90
C ILE A 441 2.11 -11.54 -5.01
N MET A 442 2.68 -11.77 -6.19
CA MET A 442 2.02 -12.45 -7.30
C MET A 442 2.04 -13.97 -7.09
N PRO A 443 0.96 -14.73 -7.38
CA PRO A 443 0.93 -16.18 -7.19
C PRO A 443 2.01 -16.97 -7.93
N GLY A 444 2.51 -16.48 -9.06
CA GLY A 444 3.65 -17.07 -9.77
C GLY A 444 4.98 -16.83 -9.05
N THR A 445 5.21 -15.63 -8.54
CA THR A 445 6.37 -15.30 -7.69
C THR A 445 6.35 -16.13 -6.41
N ALA A 446 5.19 -16.28 -5.76
CA ALA A 446 5.05 -17.12 -4.57
C ALA A 446 5.47 -18.58 -4.85
N ALA A 447 4.92 -19.19 -5.91
CA ALA A 447 5.28 -20.57 -6.29
C ALA A 447 6.76 -20.72 -6.66
N PHE A 448 7.37 -19.73 -7.32
CA PHE A 448 8.81 -19.73 -7.61
C PHE A 448 9.67 -19.60 -6.36
N VAL A 449 9.30 -18.73 -5.42
CA VAL A 449 10.07 -18.42 -4.19
C VAL A 449 9.94 -19.52 -3.13
N THR A 450 8.80 -20.22 -3.06
CA THR A 450 8.59 -21.34 -2.12
C THR A 450 8.88 -22.72 -2.73
N GLY A 451 8.78 -22.87 -4.05
CA GLY A 451 8.69 -24.17 -4.73
C GLY A 451 7.27 -24.75 -4.78
N ASP A 452 6.31 -24.21 -4.01
CA ASP A 452 4.94 -24.74 -3.98
C ASP A 452 4.05 -24.16 -5.09
N TRP A 453 3.93 -24.95 -6.16
CA TRP A 453 3.00 -24.68 -7.25
C TRP A 453 1.51 -24.80 -6.88
N SER A 454 1.15 -25.23 -5.66
CA SER A 454 -0.23 -25.11 -5.15
C SER A 454 -0.65 -23.64 -5.00
N LEU A 455 0.27 -22.75 -4.58
CA LEU A 455 0.04 -21.31 -4.42
C LEU A 455 -0.32 -20.62 -5.74
N TYR A 456 0.16 -21.13 -6.88
CA TYR A 456 -0.23 -20.62 -8.20
C TYR A 456 -1.69 -20.97 -8.57
N ARG A 457 -2.19 -22.12 -8.10
CA ARG A 457 -3.52 -22.64 -8.46
C ARG A 457 -4.64 -21.80 -7.85
N ARG A 458 -5.82 -21.78 -8.50
CA ARG A 458 -7.00 -21.00 -8.06
C ARG A 458 -7.39 -21.22 -6.58
N ARG A 459 -7.15 -22.43 -6.04
CA ARG A 459 -7.46 -22.78 -4.64
C ARG A 459 -6.38 -22.31 -3.66
N GLY A 460 -5.09 -22.46 -3.98
CA GLY A 460 -3.98 -22.11 -3.08
C GLY A 460 -3.68 -20.61 -3.03
N ARG A 461 -3.83 -19.88 -4.13
CA ARG A 461 -3.46 -18.45 -4.23
C ARG A 461 -4.09 -17.52 -3.18
N ASP A 462 -5.27 -17.83 -2.65
CA ASP A 462 -5.91 -17.00 -1.62
C ASP A 462 -5.33 -17.24 -0.21
N GLN A 463 -4.40 -18.20 -0.02
CA GLN A 463 -3.52 -18.30 1.15
C GLN A 463 -2.58 -17.09 1.28
N LEU A 464 -2.18 -16.46 0.16
CA LEU A 464 -1.33 -15.26 0.12
C LEU A 464 -2.02 -13.99 0.66
N LEU A 465 -3.12 -14.15 1.40
CA LEU A 465 -3.85 -13.12 2.14
C LEU A 465 -3.64 -13.26 3.66
N ASP A 466 -3.09 -14.40 4.09
CA ASP A 466 -2.49 -14.51 5.41
C ASP A 466 -1.31 -13.52 5.50
N ALA A 467 -1.17 -12.88 6.66
CA ALA A 467 -0.18 -11.82 6.83
C ALA A 467 1.24 -12.38 6.99
N GLU A 468 1.41 -13.45 7.76
CA GLU A 468 2.71 -14.02 8.09
C GLU A 468 3.32 -14.71 6.87
N LEU A 469 2.57 -15.57 6.19
CA LEU A 469 3.01 -16.24 4.95
C LEU A 469 3.36 -15.21 3.86
N ASN A 470 2.64 -14.09 3.78
CA ASN A 470 2.93 -13.04 2.80
C ASN A 470 4.21 -12.26 3.14
N LEU A 471 4.45 -11.98 4.42
CA LEU A 471 5.68 -11.35 4.89
C LEU A 471 6.90 -12.26 4.75
N GLU A 472 6.76 -13.58 4.98
CA GLU A 472 7.82 -14.56 4.76
C GLU A 472 8.22 -14.61 3.27
N ILE A 473 7.23 -14.83 2.38
CA ILE A 473 7.50 -14.95 0.94
C ILE A 473 8.04 -13.63 0.37
N GLY A 474 7.52 -12.49 0.83
CA GLY A 474 8.00 -11.18 0.43
C GLY A 474 9.45 -10.93 0.86
N GLN A 475 9.81 -11.26 2.11
CA GLN A 475 11.19 -11.15 2.59
C GLN A 475 12.13 -12.09 1.85
N LYS A 476 11.75 -13.36 1.64
CA LYS A 476 12.55 -14.30 0.86
C LYS A 476 12.76 -13.82 -0.58
N TYR A 477 11.74 -13.23 -1.21
CA TYR A 477 11.87 -12.65 -2.56
C TYR A 477 12.79 -11.41 -2.59
N LEU A 478 12.70 -10.52 -1.58
CA LEU A 478 13.64 -9.40 -1.44
C LEU A 478 15.08 -9.89 -1.30
N THR A 479 15.34 -10.88 -0.44
CA THR A 479 16.67 -11.47 -0.25
C THR A 479 17.19 -12.09 -1.55
N MET A 480 16.36 -12.83 -2.29
CA MET A 480 16.73 -13.36 -3.62
C MET A 480 17.08 -12.25 -4.62
N LEU A 481 16.34 -11.14 -4.63
CA LEU A 481 16.63 -10.00 -5.50
C LEU A 481 17.91 -9.24 -5.08
N MET A 482 18.21 -9.13 -3.79
CA MET A 482 19.44 -8.46 -3.33
C MET A 482 20.69 -9.30 -3.57
N GLY A 483 20.56 -10.63 -3.52
CA GLY A 483 21.61 -11.60 -3.83
C GLY A 483 21.85 -11.88 -5.32
N GLU A 484 21.12 -11.24 -6.24
CA GLU A 484 21.47 -11.31 -7.66
C GLU A 484 22.67 -10.36 -7.96
N ASP A 485 23.83 -10.93 -8.28
CA ASP A 485 25.06 -10.21 -8.65
C ASP A 485 24.83 -9.09 -9.66
N TYR A 486 23.91 -9.33 -10.62
CA TYR A 486 23.54 -8.36 -11.64
C TYR A 486 23.02 -7.03 -11.06
N PHE A 487 22.35 -7.06 -9.90
CA PHE A 487 21.89 -5.85 -9.21
C PHE A 487 22.91 -5.28 -8.23
N ASN A 488 23.93 -6.05 -7.83
CA ASN A 488 25.07 -5.65 -7.00
C ASN A 488 24.66 -4.87 -5.75
N GLY A 489 23.74 -5.43 -4.94
CA GLY A 489 23.23 -4.81 -3.71
C GLY A 489 22.46 -3.49 -3.87
N SER A 490 22.25 -2.98 -5.09
CA SER A 490 21.61 -1.69 -5.35
C SER A 490 20.13 -1.71 -4.99
N LEU A 491 19.75 -0.86 -4.03
CA LEU A 491 18.38 -0.65 -3.58
C LEU A 491 17.47 -0.18 -4.75
N VAL A 492 18.00 0.66 -5.64
CA VAL A 492 17.27 1.15 -6.83
C VAL A 492 16.96 0.02 -7.80
N HIS A 493 17.91 -0.88 -8.05
CA HIS A 493 17.70 -2.04 -8.93
C HIS A 493 16.74 -3.06 -8.31
N MET A 494 16.91 -3.37 -7.02
CA MET A 494 16.03 -4.29 -6.30
C MET A 494 14.57 -3.79 -6.31
N LEU A 495 14.33 -2.53 -5.96
CA LEU A 495 12.97 -1.95 -5.96
C LEU A 495 12.35 -1.91 -7.36
N ALA A 496 13.16 -1.66 -8.40
CA ALA A 496 12.71 -1.75 -9.78
C ALA A 496 12.40 -3.21 -10.21
N ALA A 497 13.15 -4.19 -9.70
CA ALA A 497 12.98 -5.61 -10.00
C ALA A 497 11.80 -6.24 -9.25
N TYR A 498 11.51 -5.77 -8.03
CA TYR A 498 10.37 -6.21 -7.23
C TYR A 498 9.05 -5.88 -7.95
N ASN A 499 8.88 -4.61 -8.37
CA ASN A 499 7.67 -4.15 -9.06
C ASN A 499 7.66 -4.45 -10.58
N GLY A 500 8.76 -4.19 -11.28
CA GLY A 500 8.86 -4.34 -12.74
C GLY A 500 9.23 -5.75 -13.22
N GLY A 501 9.66 -6.62 -12.32
CA GLY A 501 10.20 -7.95 -12.62
C GLY A 501 11.70 -7.92 -12.97
N PRO A 502 12.54 -8.83 -12.42
CA PRO A 502 13.99 -8.77 -12.60
C PRO A 502 14.42 -8.90 -14.07
N GLY A 503 13.73 -9.71 -14.88
CA GLY A 503 13.99 -9.85 -16.30
C GLY A 503 13.82 -8.55 -17.11
N ASN A 504 12.90 -7.67 -16.71
CA ASN A 504 12.74 -6.36 -17.34
C ASN A 504 13.88 -5.42 -16.93
N VAL A 505 14.29 -5.41 -15.66
CA VAL A 505 15.45 -4.61 -15.21
C VAL A 505 16.76 -5.10 -15.87
N ARG A 506 16.93 -6.41 -16.08
CA ARG A 506 18.01 -7.01 -16.91
C ARG A 506 17.96 -6.62 -18.38
N ARG A 507 16.82 -6.11 -18.88
CA ARG A 507 16.69 -5.51 -20.21
C ARG A 507 17.04 -4.03 -20.17
N TRP A 508 16.37 -3.27 -19.30
CA TRP A 508 16.50 -1.82 -19.17
C TRP A 508 17.92 -1.37 -18.80
N ARG A 509 18.66 -2.12 -17.97
CA ARG A 509 20.06 -1.81 -17.67
C ARG A 509 21.01 -2.00 -18.86
N ARG A 510 20.70 -2.91 -19.80
CA ARG A 510 21.46 -3.05 -21.06
C ARG A 510 21.10 -1.95 -22.05
N GLU A 511 19.81 -1.60 -22.14
CA GLU A 511 19.30 -0.47 -22.95
C GLU A 511 19.82 0.90 -22.44
N LEU A 512 20.23 0.97 -21.17
CA LEU A 512 20.70 2.19 -20.49
C LEU A 512 22.15 2.06 -19.98
N THR A 513 22.99 1.23 -20.61
CA THR A 513 24.38 0.95 -20.16
C THR A 513 25.21 2.23 -19.93
N GLU A 514 24.99 3.27 -20.72
CA GLU A 514 25.70 4.56 -20.61
C GLU A 514 25.19 5.46 -19.47
N VAL A 515 24.02 5.17 -18.92
CA VAL A 515 23.41 5.98 -17.85
C VAL A 515 23.99 5.56 -16.50
N LYS A 516 25.14 6.14 -16.15
CA LYS A 516 25.82 5.88 -14.87
C LYS A 516 25.14 6.58 -13.68
N ASP A 517 24.45 7.70 -13.91
CA ASP A 517 23.67 8.44 -12.91
C ASP A 517 22.41 7.64 -12.49
N PRO A 518 22.25 7.28 -11.20
CA PRO A 518 21.10 6.54 -10.70
C PRO A 518 19.77 7.31 -10.77
N LEU A 519 19.77 8.64 -10.63
CA LEU A 519 18.58 9.48 -10.77
C LEU A 519 18.17 9.57 -12.25
N LEU A 520 19.12 9.71 -13.16
CA LEU A 520 18.87 9.65 -14.60
C LEU A 520 18.39 8.27 -15.02
N PHE A 521 18.92 7.19 -14.43
CA PHE A 521 18.44 5.83 -14.66
C PHE A 521 16.97 5.67 -14.23
N ILE A 522 16.61 6.09 -13.01
CA ILE A 522 15.23 6.06 -12.51
C ILE A 522 14.30 6.83 -13.47
N GLU A 523 14.66 8.05 -13.88
CA GLU A 523 13.86 8.83 -14.82
C GLU A 523 13.80 8.23 -16.23
N SER A 524 14.85 7.49 -16.63
CA SER A 524 14.94 6.79 -17.91
C SER A 524 14.11 5.51 -17.98
N LEU A 525 13.89 4.81 -16.86
CA LEU A 525 13.12 3.55 -16.76
C LEU A 525 11.88 3.55 -17.67
N PRO A 526 11.74 2.59 -18.61
CA PRO A 526 10.62 2.58 -19.57
C PRO A 526 9.23 2.49 -18.91
N ALA A 527 9.10 1.72 -17.83
CA ALA A 527 7.84 1.57 -17.10
C ALA A 527 7.59 2.77 -16.16
N PRO A 528 6.56 3.61 -16.41
CA PRO A 528 6.26 4.76 -15.55
C PRO A 528 5.71 4.33 -14.17
N GLU A 529 5.05 3.17 -14.09
CA GLU A 529 4.62 2.58 -12.82
C GLU A 529 5.82 2.24 -11.94
N THR A 530 6.80 1.50 -12.46
CA THR A 530 8.02 1.13 -11.75
C THR A 530 8.89 2.32 -11.36
N ARG A 531 8.99 3.35 -12.21
CA ARG A 531 9.64 4.62 -11.83
C ARG A 531 8.97 5.26 -10.61
N ASN A 532 7.66 5.44 -10.68
CA ASN A 532 6.88 6.04 -9.60
C ASN A 532 6.91 5.17 -8.34
N TYR A 533 7.02 3.85 -8.49
CA TYR A 533 7.16 2.89 -7.40
C TYR A 533 8.49 3.07 -6.67
N VAL A 534 9.62 3.04 -7.37
CA VAL A 534 10.96 3.25 -6.78
C VAL A 534 11.00 4.58 -6.03
N GLN A 535 10.53 5.67 -6.66
CA GLN A 535 10.50 6.99 -6.02
C GLN A 535 9.65 7.01 -4.74
N LYS A 536 8.50 6.33 -4.73
CA LYS A 536 7.61 6.26 -3.55
C LYS A 536 8.15 5.36 -2.44
N VAL A 537 8.68 4.18 -2.74
CA VAL A 537 9.25 3.30 -1.71
C VAL A 537 10.50 3.94 -1.10
N MET A 538 11.34 4.60 -1.90
CA MET A 538 12.48 5.38 -1.40
C MET A 538 12.01 6.53 -0.49
N THR A 539 11.02 7.32 -0.92
CA THR A 539 10.40 8.37 -0.09
C THR A 539 9.87 7.79 1.24
N ASN A 540 9.16 6.67 1.19
CA ASN A 540 8.66 6.00 2.38
C ASN A 540 9.79 5.50 3.29
N LEU A 541 10.84 4.89 2.73
CA LEU A 541 11.98 4.33 3.48
C LEU A 541 12.71 5.42 4.25
N TRP A 542 13.00 6.55 3.62
CA TRP A 542 13.71 7.66 4.27
C TRP A 542 12.90 8.24 5.42
N ILE A 543 11.57 8.37 5.25
CA ILE A 543 10.66 8.84 6.30
C ILE A 543 10.49 7.78 7.42
N TYR A 544 10.45 6.48 7.10
CA TYR A 544 10.43 5.43 8.12
C TYR A 544 11.74 5.31 8.88
N ARG A 545 12.89 5.56 8.25
CA ARG A 545 14.18 5.59 8.94
C ARG A 545 14.25 6.74 9.92
N ASP A 546 13.86 7.94 9.50
CA ASP A 546 13.69 9.10 10.39
C ASP A 546 12.73 8.76 11.56
N ARG A 547 11.54 8.19 11.27
CA ARG A 547 10.56 7.77 12.31
C ARG A 547 11.07 6.66 13.25
N LEU A 548 12.08 5.90 12.86
CA LEU A 548 12.69 4.80 13.63
C LEU A 548 14.09 5.14 14.18
N PHE A 549 14.51 6.41 14.09
CA PHE A 549 15.84 6.90 14.52
C PHE A 549 17.02 6.16 13.83
N GLN A 550 16.85 5.83 12.55
CA GLN A 550 17.79 5.10 11.69
C GLN A 550 18.50 6.01 10.69
N SER A 551 19.74 5.67 10.30
CA SER A 551 20.56 6.47 9.38
C SER A 551 19.99 6.47 7.95
N PRO A 552 19.70 7.65 7.35
CA PRO A 552 19.18 7.77 6.00
C PRO A 552 20.28 7.62 4.92
N ASP A 553 21.15 6.60 5.03
CA ASP A 553 22.29 6.38 4.13
C ASP A 553 21.90 6.35 2.65
N SER A 554 20.81 5.66 2.29
CA SER A 554 20.36 5.55 0.90
C SER A 554 19.80 6.86 0.32
N HIS A 555 19.43 7.82 1.17
CA HIS A 555 19.06 9.18 0.80
C HIS A 555 20.30 10.03 0.57
N ARG A 556 21.21 10.06 1.54
CA ARG A 556 22.49 10.78 1.47
C ARG A 556 23.33 10.33 0.27
N ILE A 557 23.45 9.03 0.03
CA ILE A 557 24.21 8.46 -1.11
C ILE A 557 23.57 8.83 -2.45
N LEU A 558 22.23 8.80 -2.56
CA LEU A 558 21.55 9.12 -3.81
C LEU A 558 21.49 10.64 -4.11
N ALA A 559 21.45 11.48 -3.08
CA ALA A 559 21.63 12.93 -3.21
C ALA A 559 23.07 13.31 -3.56
N ALA A 560 24.06 12.50 -3.15
CA ALA A 560 25.43 12.51 -3.67
C ALA A 560 25.57 11.77 -5.02
N GLU A 561 24.48 11.67 -5.79
CA GLU A 561 24.40 11.18 -7.17
C GLU A 561 24.95 9.75 -7.38
N SER A 562 25.07 8.99 -6.29
CA SER A 562 25.74 7.69 -6.22
C SER A 562 24.73 6.56 -5.99
N TRP A 563 25.08 5.33 -6.37
CA TRP A 563 24.18 4.17 -6.26
C TRP A 563 23.97 3.75 -4.80
N PRO A 564 22.75 3.84 -4.24
CA PRO A 564 22.52 3.46 -2.86
C PRO A 564 22.47 1.93 -2.74
N LEU A 565 23.49 1.37 -2.07
CA LEU A 565 23.47 -0.03 -1.65
C LEU A 565 22.51 -0.21 -0.47
N TYR A 566 21.82 -1.33 -0.42
CA TYR A 566 21.02 -1.68 0.76
C TYR A 566 21.91 -2.15 1.91
N ARG A 567 21.58 -1.70 3.12
CA ARG A 567 22.14 -2.16 4.40
C ARG A 567 21.02 -2.15 5.43
N ALA A 568 20.69 -3.31 5.98
CA ALA A 568 19.71 -3.44 7.07
C ALA A 568 20.27 -2.84 8.37
N GLN A 569 19.48 -2.04 9.08
CA GLN A 569 19.94 -1.35 10.30
C GLN A 569 19.34 -1.90 11.61
N ASP A 570 18.23 -2.64 11.56
CA ASP A 570 17.63 -3.29 12.74
C ASP A 570 18.62 -4.20 13.50
N LEU A 571 19.52 -4.88 12.78
CA LEU A 571 20.54 -5.78 13.34
C LEU A 571 21.61 -5.06 14.19
N GLN A 572 21.63 -3.72 14.19
CA GLN A 572 22.53 -2.91 15.02
C GLN A 572 21.83 -2.36 16.28
N ILE A 573 20.54 -2.68 16.46
CA ILE A 573 19.61 -1.95 17.34
C ILE A 573 19.08 -2.81 18.51
N GLU A 574 19.52 -4.07 18.63
CA GLU A 574 19.18 -4.97 19.74
C GLU A 574 19.85 -4.58 21.08
N LEU A 575 20.79 -3.64 21.09
CA LEU A 575 21.56 -3.21 22.27
C LEU A 575 20.89 -2.09 23.11
N LEU A 576 19.68 -1.63 22.77
CA LEU A 576 18.97 -0.60 23.56
C LEU A 576 17.52 -1.01 23.87
N PRO A 577 17.08 -0.97 25.15
CA PRO A 577 15.74 -1.43 25.53
C PRO A 577 14.62 -0.57 24.94
N ILE A 578 13.43 -1.17 24.84
CA ILE A 578 12.24 -0.57 24.20
C ILE A 578 11.70 0.63 25.00
N SER A 579 11.99 0.72 26.30
CA SER A 579 11.54 1.79 27.20
C SER A 579 12.20 3.17 27.01
N ALA A 580 13.04 3.34 25.98
CA ALA A 580 13.80 4.55 25.72
C ALA A 580 13.66 5.06 24.25
N ARG A 581 12.49 4.88 23.63
CA ARG A 581 12.21 5.19 22.20
C ARG A 581 10.83 5.80 21.98
#